data_AF-A0A3D8MW41-F1
#
_entry.id   AF-A0A3D8MW41-F1
#
_cell.length_a   1.000
_cell.length_b   1.000
_cell.length_c   1.000
_cell.angle_alpha   90.00
_cell.angle_beta   90.00
_cell.angle_gamma   90.00
#
_symmetry.space_group_name_H-M   'P 1'
#
loop_
_entity.id
_entity.type
_entity.pdbx_description
1 polymer ?
#
loop_
_entity_poly.entity_id
_entity_poly.type
_entity_poly.pdbx_seq_one_letter_code
_entity_poly.pdbx_strand_id
1 'polypeptide(L)'
;MLKLSNRFGAPIALVTLLLLSSVLGACRASDSIKQGNESEFCNGFDDDCRAPLVCDESVCRNPLGVEGYDCRTMCEKLDTCEAAESNCRVRCENTIRQWSLDAVEQFGRCIVDELTCEETREAEAHQLCYERLDLPEDRQTRCDVFVTARGECRPGESTEPLRKACYQMARTRSDVFWEYSDACAARIEDGVCADIVACFDQVFDLAPASAQDSPP
;
A
#
# COMPACT_ATOMS: atom_id res chain seq x y z
N MET A 1 -39.37 72.74 22.75
CA MET A 1 -38.91 72.85 21.35
C MET A 1 -37.39 72.84 21.33
N LEU A 2 -36.77 71.79 20.79
CA LEU A 2 -35.43 71.82 20.18
C LEU A 2 -35.25 70.50 19.40
N LYS A 3 -35.24 70.63 18.07
CA LYS A 3 -35.04 69.57 17.07
C LYS A 3 -33.55 69.60 16.73
N LEU A 4 -32.81 68.53 17.02
CA LEU A 4 -31.46 68.33 16.50
C LEU A 4 -31.51 67.32 15.37
N SER A 5 -31.36 67.84 14.16
CA SER A 5 -31.10 67.09 12.94
C SER A 5 -29.65 66.62 12.93
N ASN A 6 -29.40 65.34 12.69
CA ASN A 6 -28.09 64.87 12.25
C ASN A 6 -28.29 63.84 11.13
N ARG A 7 -28.31 64.35 9.89
CA ARG A 7 -28.17 63.60 8.64
C ARG A 7 -26.76 63.85 8.12
N PHE A 8 -26.24 62.90 7.35
CA PHE A 8 -24.97 62.87 6.61
C PHE A 8 -23.82 62.17 7.33
N GLY A 9 -23.52 60.93 6.91
CA GLY A 9 -22.25 60.27 7.25
C GLY A 9 -22.16 58.75 7.07
N ALA A 10 -23.22 58.04 6.67
CA ALA A 10 -23.28 56.58 6.86
C ALA A 10 -23.11 55.63 5.65
N PRO A 11 -22.83 56.01 4.38
CA PRO A 11 -22.66 54.99 3.32
C PRO A 11 -21.20 54.59 3.02
N ILE A 12 -20.18 55.34 3.45
CA ILE A 12 -18.79 55.09 3.02
C ILE A 12 -18.07 54.05 3.91
N ALA A 13 -18.40 53.97 5.20
CA ALA A 13 -17.77 53.04 6.13
C ALA A 13 -18.13 51.56 5.90
N LEU A 14 -19.25 51.28 5.23
CA LEU A 14 -19.73 49.91 5.02
C LEU A 14 -19.05 49.20 3.84
N VAL A 15 -18.59 49.96 2.84
CA VAL A 15 -17.90 49.40 1.66
C VAL A 15 -16.45 49.02 1.97
N THR A 16 -15.80 49.72 2.89
CA THR A 16 -14.42 49.44 3.29
C THR A 16 -14.29 48.19 4.17
N LEU A 17 -15.31 47.84 4.97
CA LEU A 17 -15.28 46.63 5.79
C LEU A 17 -15.42 45.33 4.96
N LEU A 18 -16.16 45.38 3.85
CA LEU A 18 -16.38 44.22 2.96
C LEU A 18 -15.14 43.86 2.10
N LEU A 19 -14.25 44.83 1.85
CA LEU A 19 -13.02 44.61 1.08
C LEU A 19 -11.87 44.02 1.91
N LEU A 20 -11.93 44.06 3.25
CA LEU A 20 -10.93 43.40 4.10
C LEU A 20 -11.26 41.93 4.39
N SER A 21 -12.52 41.50 4.29
CA SER A 21 -12.91 40.09 4.48
C SER A 21 -12.48 39.16 3.35
N SER A 22 -12.14 39.68 2.17
CA SER A 22 -11.69 38.88 1.02
C SER A 22 -10.19 38.53 1.03
N VAL A 23 -9.41 39.06 1.98
CA VAL A 23 -7.96 38.77 2.09
C VAL A 23 -7.67 37.60 3.05
N LEU A 24 -8.66 37.12 3.81
CA LEU A 24 -8.52 35.97 4.72
C LEU A 24 -8.63 34.60 4.03
N GLY A 25 -8.82 34.55 2.71
CA GLY A 25 -8.92 33.31 1.94
C GLY A 25 -7.58 32.62 1.59
N ALA A 26 -6.44 33.15 2.02
CA ALA A 26 -5.12 32.74 1.52
C ALA A 26 -4.28 31.83 2.46
N CYS A 27 -4.87 31.29 3.54
CA CYS A 27 -4.27 30.18 4.28
C CYS A 27 -5.15 28.94 4.14
N ARG A 28 -5.26 28.40 2.92
CA ARG A 28 -5.48 26.96 2.81
C ARG A 28 -4.15 26.31 3.11
N ALA A 29 -3.96 25.87 4.36
CA ALA A 29 -2.96 24.87 4.63
C ALA A 29 -3.22 23.73 3.64
N SER A 30 -2.17 23.30 2.93
CA SER A 30 -2.22 22.06 2.18
C SER A 30 -2.76 21.01 3.15
N ASP A 31 -3.99 20.51 2.94
CA ASP A 31 -4.58 19.38 3.67
C ASP A 31 -3.83 18.09 3.28
N SER A 32 -2.50 18.10 3.41
CA SER A 32 -1.73 16.87 3.47
C SER A 32 -2.08 16.25 4.81
N ILE A 33 -2.81 15.13 4.78
CA ILE A 33 -3.04 14.29 5.94
C ILE A 33 -1.67 14.09 6.61
N LYS A 34 -1.55 14.51 7.88
CA LYS A 34 -0.29 14.40 8.59
C LYS A 34 -0.01 12.92 8.81
N GLN A 35 0.97 12.40 8.09
CA GLN A 35 1.44 11.03 8.29
C GLN A 35 2.28 10.94 9.57
N GLY A 36 2.05 9.87 10.33
CA GLY A 36 2.76 9.53 11.56
C GLY A 36 4.19 9.05 11.30
N ASN A 37 5.10 9.42 12.21
CA ASN A 37 6.45 8.85 12.26
C ASN A 37 6.46 7.52 13.03
N GLU A 38 7.62 6.87 13.10
CA GLU A 38 7.79 5.63 13.85
C GLU A 38 7.35 5.81 15.32
N SER A 39 6.61 4.83 15.84
CA SER A 39 5.98 4.85 17.17
C SER A 39 4.86 5.89 17.37
N GLU A 40 4.43 6.61 16.34
CA GLU A 40 3.24 7.47 16.40
C GLU A 40 1.96 6.68 16.12
N PHE A 41 0.82 7.18 16.62
CA PHE A 41 -0.49 6.55 16.45
C PHE A 41 -0.98 6.61 14.99
N CYS A 42 -1.64 5.55 14.53
CA CYS A 42 -2.34 5.46 13.24
C CYS A 42 -3.74 4.83 13.44
N ASN A 43 -4.71 5.18 12.58
CA ASN A 43 -6.11 4.72 12.70
C ASN A 43 -6.36 3.38 12.01
N GLY A 44 -5.35 2.50 11.96
CA GLY A 44 -5.40 1.23 11.25
C GLY A 44 -4.93 1.30 9.79
N PHE A 45 -4.78 2.49 9.20
CA PHE A 45 -4.39 2.64 7.79
C PHE A 45 -2.89 2.82 7.62
N ASP A 46 -2.27 2.04 6.73
CA ASP A 46 -0.84 2.20 6.39
C ASP A 46 -0.55 3.60 5.82
N ASP A 47 -1.50 4.23 5.12
CA ASP A 47 -1.38 5.58 4.59
C ASP A 47 -1.34 6.68 5.68
N ASP A 48 -1.78 6.35 6.91
CA ASP A 48 -1.58 7.22 8.07
C ASP A 48 -0.12 7.27 8.50
N CYS A 49 0.72 6.35 8.02
CA CYS A 49 2.13 6.25 8.38
C CYS A 49 3.03 6.77 7.26
N ARG A 50 4.13 7.44 7.62
CA ARG A 50 5.11 7.90 6.64
C ARG A 50 5.81 6.69 6.05
N ALA A 51 5.73 6.51 4.73
CA ALA A 51 6.44 5.44 4.04
C ALA A 51 7.94 5.42 4.45
N PRO A 52 8.52 4.25 4.77
CA PRO A 52 8.02 2.89 4.54
C PRO A 52 7.25 2.26 5.73
N LEU A 53 6.81 3.05 6.71
CA LEU A 53 6.15 2.53 7.89
C LEU A 53 4.76 1.97 7.56
N VAL A 54 4.35 0.93 8.28
CA VAL A 54 3.01 0.33 8.21
C VAL A 54 2.29 0.51 9.54
N CYS A 55 0.97 0.56 9.52
CA CYS A 55 0.16 0.69 10.71
C CYS A 55 -0.07 -0.69 11.33
N ASP A 56 0.54 -0.93 12.48
CA ASP A 56 0.43 -2.19 13.22
C ASP A 56 0.01 -1.91 14.67
N GLU A 57 -1.05 -2.58 15.12
CA GLU A 57 -1.63 -2.37 16.46
C GLU A 57 -1.90 -0.88 16.78
N SER A 58 -2.37 -0.12 15.79
CA SER A 58 -2.59 1.35 15.88
C SER A 58 -1.33 2.19 16.08
N VAL A 59 -0.16 1.66 15.75
CA VAL A 59 1.14 2.36 15.81
C VAL A 59 1.90 2.21 14.49
N CYS A 60 2.50 3.29 14.00
CA CYS A 60 3.36 3.22 12.83
C CYS A 60 4.68 2.50 13.16
N ARG A 61 4.90 1.35 12.55
CA ARG A 61 6.08 0.49 12.76
C ARG A 61 6.86 0.31 11.47
N ASN A 62 8.16 0.10 11.62
CA ASN A 62 9.04 -0.14 10.49
C ASN A 62 9.09 -1.64 10.16
N PRO A 63 8.58 -2.08 9.00
CA PRO A 63 8.71 -3.48 8.58
C PRO A 63 10.16 -3.91 8.38
N LEU A 64 11.07 -2.96 8.18
CA LEU A 64 12.50 -3.23 8.06
C LEU A 64 13.18 -3.47 9.43
N GLY A 65 12.46 -3.32 10.54
CA GLY A 65 12.97 -3.37 11.91
C GLY A 65 12.51 -4.58 12.71
N VAL A 66 11.97 -5.63 12.08
CA VAL A 66 11.57 -6.87 12.78
C VAL A 66 12.82 -7.50 13.40
N GLU A 67 12.91 -7.49 14.72
CA GLU A 67 14.11 -7.94 15.45
C GLU A 67 14.41 -9.41 15.15
N GLY A 68 15.65 -9.70 14.75
CA GLY A 68 16.09 -11.07 14.40
C GLY A 68 15.73 -11.53 12.98
N TYR A 69 14.82 -10.81 12.30
CA TYR A 69 14.36 -11.13 10.95
C TYR A 69 14.49 -9.93 10.00
N ASP A 70 15.36 -8.99 10.33
CA ASP A 70 15.62 -7.81 9.49
C ASP A 70 16.43 -8.19 8.23
N CYS A 71 16.42 -7.31 7.22
CA CYS A 71 17.15 -7.54 5.97
C CYS A 71 18.66 -7.75 6.16
N ARG A 72 19.27 -7.21 7.22
CA ARG A 72 20.68 -7.45 7.50
C ARG A 72 20.86 -8.88 7.99
N THR A 73 20.06 -9.37 8.94
CA THR A 73 20.16 -10.73 9.46
C THR A 73 19.86 -11.78 8.39
N MET A 74 18.84 -11.55 7.55
CA MET A 74 18.58 -12.41 6.40
C MET A 74 19.80 -12.48 5.46
N CYS A 75 20.38 -11.33 5.09
CA CYS A 75 21.54 -11.33 4.20
C CYS A 75 22.79 -11.95 4.84
N GLU A 76 23.05 -11.72 6.12
CA GLU A 76 24.15 -12.37 6.85
C GLU A 76 24.03 -13.90 6.84
N LYS A 77 22.79 -14.42 6.95
CA LYS A 77 22.52 -15.86 6.80
C LYS A 77 22.82 -16.36 5.40
N LEU A 78 22.35 -15.66 4.36
CA LEU A 78 22.58 -16.04 2.97
C LEU A 78 24.08 -16.03 2.62
N ASP A 79 24.80 -15.01 3.08
CA ASP A 79 26.25 -14.89 2.93
C ASP A 79 26.99 -16.04 3.62
N THR A 80 26.57 -16.43 4.82
CA THR A 80 27.13 -17.58 5.55
C THR A 80 26.95 -18.89 4.79
N CYS A 81 25.87 -19.02 4.04
CA CYS A 81 25.61 -20.17 3.18
C CYS A 81 26.26 -20.06 1.79
N GLU A 82 27.09 -19.04 1.53
CA GLU A 82 27.73 -18.77 0.23
C GLU A 82 26.72 -18.61 -0.93
N ALA A 83 25.48 -18.21 -0.62
CA ALA A 83 24.49 -17.87 -1.62
C ALA A 83 24.82 -16.46 -2.15
N ALA A 84 25.56 -16.40 -3.24
CA ALA A 84 26.12 -15.16 -3.78
C ALA A 84 25.03 -14.19 -4.26
N GLU A 85 24.57 -13.30 -3.36
CA GLU A 85 23.56 -12.29 -3.66
C GLU A 85 24.16 -10.87 -3.66
N SER A 86 24.43 -10.35 -4.85
CA SER A 86 24.83 -8.94 -4.98
C SER A 86 23.69 -8.01 -4.51
N ASN A 87 24.02 -7.02 -3.69
CA ASN A 87 23.09 -6.03 -3.17
C ASN A 87 21.90 -6.62 -2.39
N CYS A 88 22.09 -7.78 -1.73
CA CYS A 88 21.05 -8.49 -0.98
C CYS A 88 20.19 -7.53 -0.12
N ARG A 89 20.84 -6.71 0.71
CA ARG A 89 20.13 -5.82 1.65
C ARG A 89 19.20 -4.83 0.95
N VAL A 90 19.68 -4.15 -0.09
CA VAL A 90 18.89 -3.16 -0.83
C VAL A 90 17.73 -3.83 -1.55
N ARG A 91 17.93 -5.03 -2.12
CA ARG A 91 16.86 -5.80 -2.76
C ARG A 91 15.80 -6.20 -1.74
N CYS A 92 16.22 -6.77 -0.61
CA CYS A 92 15.34 -7.13 0.49
C CYS A 92 14.50 -5.93 0.95
N GLU A 93 15.14 -4.81 1.30
CA GLU A 93 14.46 -3.61 1.81
C GLU A 93 13.47 -3.01 0.80
N ASN A 94 13.73 -3.15 -0.51
CA ASN A 94 12.81 -2.72 -1.55
C ASN A 94 11.64 -3.69 -1.73
N THR A 95 11.88 -4.99 -1.64
CA THR A 95 10.86 -6.03 -1.79
C THR A 95 9.86 -6.00 -0.64
N ILE A 96 10.33 -5.96 0.60
CA ILE A 96 9.49 -6.09 1.79
C ILE A 96 8.91 -4.75 2.28
N ARG A 97 9.28 -3.64 1.64
CA ARG A 97 8.98 -2.27 2.10
C ARG A 97 7.51 -2.04 2.45
N GLN A 98 6.62 -2.67 1.70
CA GLN A 98 5.19 -2.48 1.83
C GLN A 98 4.47 -3.77 2.24
N TRP A 99 5.22 -4.73 2.77
CA TRP A 99 4.66 -5.95 3.31
C TRP A 99 4.15 -5.71 4.74
N SER A 100 3.15 -6.48 5.16
CA SER A 100 2.74 -6.53 6.55
C SER A 100 3.88 -7.06 7.43
N LEU A 101 3.91 -6.67 8.70
CA LEU A 101 4.92 -7.17 9.64
C LEU A 101 4.91 -8.70 9.75
N ASP A 102 3.72 -9.30 9.77
CA ASP A 102 3.54 -10.75 9.80
C ASP A 102 4.16 -11.43 8.57
N ALA A 103 3.94 -10.89 7.36
CA ALA A 103 4.56 -11.42 6.15
C ALA A 103 6.09 -11.28 6.20
N VAL A 104 6.63 -10.17 6.72
CA VAL A 104 8.07 -10.00 6.90
C VAL A 104 8.64 -10.99 7.91
N GLU A 105 7.96 -11.19 9.04
CA GLU A 105 8.39 -12.13 10.08
C GLU A 105 8.41 -13.57 9.55
N GLN A 106 7.35 -14.02 8.87
CA GLN A 106 7.30 -15.35 8.26
C GLN A 106 8.39 -15.52 7.20
N PHE A 107 8.59 -14.51 6.35
CA PHE A 107 9.63 -14.52 5.32
C PHE A 107 11.02 -14.62 5.92
N GLY A 108 11.32 -13.79 6.92
CA GLY A 108 12.61 -13.76 7.58
C GLY A 108 12.87 -15.01 8.40
N ARG A 109 11.88 -15.55 9.11
CA ARG A 109 11.98 -16.85 9.79
C ARG A 109 12.32 -17.97 8.82
N CYS A 110 11.66 -18.01 7.66
CA CYS A 110 11.98 -18.99 6.63
C CYS A 110 13.46 -18.91 6.21
N ILE A 111 13.97 -17.71 5.91
CA ILE A 111 15.37 -17.53 5.48
C ILE A 111 16.36 -17.85 6.60
N VAL A 112 16.12 -17.31 7.81
CA VAL A 112 17.08 -17.35 8.92
C VAL A 112 17.11 -18.73 9.57
N ASP A 113 15.95 -19.31 9.85
CA ASP A 113 15.81 -20.49 10.70
C ASP A 113 15.47 -21.77 9.94
N GLU A 114 14.65 -21.69 8.90
CA GLU A 114 14.07 -22.88 8.26
C GLU A 114 14.87 -23.38 7.06
N LEU A 115 15.50 -22.48 6.29
CA LEU A 115 16.31 -22.88 5.14
C LEU A 115 17.67 -23.45 5.56
N THR A 116 17.99 -24.59 4.96
CA THR A 116 19.33 -25.17 4.99
C THR A 116 20.24 -24.48 3.96
N CYS A 117 21.56 -24.45 4.21
CA CYS A 117 22.51 -23.88 3.23
C CYS A 117 22.57 -24.67 1.91
N GLU A 118 22.07 -25.90 1.86
CA GLU A 118 21.90 -26.64 0.61
C GLU A 118 20.77 -26.03 -0.22
N GLU A 119 19.57 -25.89 0.38
CA GLU A 119 18.42 -25.22 -0.26
C GLU A 119 18.75 -23.79 -0.68
N THR A 120 19.47 -23.03 0.16
CA THR A 120 19.84 -21.63 -0.15
C THR A 120 20.75 -21.51 -1.37
N ARG A 121 21.61 -22.50 -1.64
CA ARG A 121 22.55 -22.47 -2.78
C ARG A 121 21.94 -23.03 -4.05
N GLU A 122 21.05 -24.01 -3.93
CA GLU A 122 20.48 -24.72 -5.07
C GLU A 122 19.20 -24.05 -5.62
N ALA A 123 18.48 -23.31 -4.78
CA ALA A 123 17.27 -22.59 -5.15
C ALA A 123 17.40 -21.09 -4.86
N GLU A 124 16.56 -20.28 -5.54
CA GLU A 124 16.40 -18.88 -5.16
C GLU A 124 15.68 -18.80 -3.80
N ALA A 125 16.47 -18.71 -2.72
CA ALA A 125 15.98 -18.72 -1.33
C ALA A 125 14.81 -17.75 -1.10
N HIS A 126 14.91 -16.54 -1.66
CA HIS A 126 13.86 -15.54 -1.61
C HIS A 126 12.54 -16.01 -2.24
N GLN A 127 12.60 -16.62 -3.43
CA GLN A 127 11.40 -17.12 -4.11
C GLN A 127 10.80 -18.30 -3.33
N LEU A 128 11.63 -19.21 -2.84
CA LEU A 128 11.21 -20.35 -2.05
C LEU A 128 10.48 -19.90 -0.76
N CYS A 129 11.05 -18.94 -0.03
CA CYS A 129 10.41 -18.42 1.18
C CYS A 129 9.15 -17.60 0.91
N TYR A 130 9.09 -16.88 -0.20
CA TYR A 130 7.86 -16.19 -0.62
C TYR A 130 6.71 -17.19 -0.89
N GLU A 131 7.00 -18.31 -1.54
CA GLU A 131 6.02 -19.37 -1.82
C GLU A 131 5.54 -20.08 -0.55
N ARG A 132 6.38 -20.10 0.51
CA ARG A 132 6.05 -20.65 1.82
C ARG A 132 5.24 -19.72 2.72
N LEU A 133 5.10 -18.43 2.37
CA LEU A 133 4.23 -17.52 3.13
C LEU A 133 2.81 -18.07 3.23
N ASP A 134 2.16 -17.83 4.36
CA ASP A 134 0.75 -18.22 4.50
C ASP A 134 -0.12 -17.44 3.50
N LEU A 135 -1.03 -18.16 2.85
CA LEU A 135 -2.08 -17.58 2.03
C LEU A 135 -3.41 -17.90 2.71
N PRO A 136 -4.02 -16.93 3.42
CA PRO A 136 -5.30 -17.14 4.08
C PRO A 136 -6.36 -17.64 3.08
N GLU A 137 -7.13 -18.66 3.49
CA GLU A 137 -8.08 -19.36 2.62
C GLU A 137 -9.17 -18.44 2.06
N ASP A 138 -9.62 -17.46 2.86
CA ASP A 138 -10.60 -16.46 2.47
C ASP A 138 -10.05 -15.53 1.38
N ARG A 139 -8.79 -15.10 1.51
CA ARG A 139 -8.11 -14.27 0.50
C ARG A 139 -7.85 -15.07 -0.78
N GLN A 140 -7.43 -16.32 -0.67
CA GLN A 140 -7.29 -17.23 -1.81
C GLN A 140 -8.60 -17.36 -2.59
N THR A 141 -9.68 -17.68 -1.87
CA THR A 141 -11.01 -17.84 -2.46
C THR A 141 -11.45 -16.58 -3.19
N ARG A 142 -11.21 -15.39 -2.61
CA ARG A 142 -11.52 -14.10 -3.24
C ARG A 142 -10.71 -13.87 -4.51
N CYS A 143 -9.41 -14.18 -4.50
CA CYS A 143 -8.59 -14.12 -5.71
C CYS A 143 -9.08 -15.08 -6.80
N ASP A 144 -9.53 -16.29 -6.44
CA ASP A 144 -10.06 -17.25 -7.41
C ASP A 144 -11.38 -16.78 -8.04
N VAL A 145 -12.23 -16.10 -7.26
CA VAL A 145 -13.42 -15.41 -7.77
C VAL A 145 -13.02 -14.30 -8.76
N PHE A 146 -12.02 -13.48 -8.44
CA PHE A 146 -11.56 -12.42 -9.33
C PHE A 146 -11.00 -12.97 -10.65
N VAL A 147 -10.21 -14.04 -10.57
CA VAL A 147 -9.65 -14.74 -11.74
C VAL A 147 -10.77 -15.30 -12.63
N THR A 148 -11.78 -15.92 -12.01
CA THR A 148 -12.95 -16.44 -12.74
C THR A 148 -13.72 -15.32 -13.43
N ALA A 149 -14.06 -14.25 -12.70
CA ALA A 149 -14.80 -13.12 -13.24
C ALA A 149 -14.04 -12.42 -14.39
N ARG A 150 -12.71 -12.27 -14.29
CA ARG A 150 -11.90 -11.73 -15.40
C ARG A 150 -11.98 -12.63 -16.63
N GLY A 151 -11.89 -13.95 -16.46
CA GLY A 151 -11.99 -14.91 -17.55
C GLY A 151 -13.35 -14.87 -18.27
N GLU A 152 -14.44 -14.69 -17.52
CA GLU A 152 -15.78 -14.52 -18.09
C GLU A 152 -15.94 -13.20 -18.85
N CYS A 153 -15.37 -12.11 -18.30
CA CYS A 153 -15.42 -10.80 -18.93
C CYS A 153 -14.45 -10.61 -20.11
N ARG A 154 -13.36 -11.39 -20.16
CA ARG A 154 -12.34 -11.39 -21.23
C ARG A 154 -12.04 -12.81 -21.72
N PRO A 155 -12.98 -13.49 -22.40
CA PRO A 155 -12.76 -14.84 -22.88
C PRO A 155 -11.56 -14.93 -23.83
N GLY A 156 -10.65 -15.85 -23.56
CA GLY A 156 -9.45 -16.09 -24.37
C GLY A 156 -8.23 -15.23 -24.00
N GLU A 157 -8.37 -14.25 -23.11
CA GLU A 157 -7.23 -13.56 -22.50
C GLU A 157 -6.66 -14.37 -21.32
N SER A 158 -5.35 -14.26 -21.07
CA SER A 158 -4.72 -14.93 -19.93
C SER A 158 -5.09 -14.23 -18.61
N THR A 159 -5.52 -15.01 -17.62
CA THR A 159 -5.81 -14.51 -16.26
C THR A 159 -4.61 -14.64 -15.31
N GLU A 160 -3.49 -15.22 -15.78
CA GLU A 160 -2.29 -15.42 -14.98
C GLU A 160 -1.69 -14.14 -14.37
N PRO A 161 -1.64 -12.98 -15.07
CA PRO A 161 -1.18 -11.74 -14.45
C PRO A 161 -2.01 -11.35 -13.22
N LEU A 162 -3.34 -11.42 -13.33
CA LEU A 162 -4.23 -11.15 -12.21
C LEU A 162 -4.04 -12.17 -11.08
N ARG A 163 -3.96 -13.48 -11.40
CA ARG A 163 -3.76 -14.53 -10.40
C ARG A 163 -2.50 -14.25 -9.58
N LYS A 164 -1.37 -13.98 -10.24
CA LYS A 164 -0.09 -13.71 -9.59
C LYS A 164 -0.15 -12.46 -8.72
N ALA A 165 -0.65 -11.34 -9.26
CA ALA A 165 -0.74 -10.08 -8.52
C ALA A 165 -1.69 -10.19 -7.31
N CYS A 166 -2.83 -10.86 -7.47
CA CYS A 166 -3.79 -11.03 -6.39
C CYS A 166 -3.22 -11.92 -5.27
N TYR A 167 -2.64 -13.07 -5.61
CA TYR A 167 -2.04 -13.95 -4.60
C TYR A 167 -0.85 -13.30 -3.90
N GLN A 168 -0.06 -12.49 -4.61
CA GLN A 168 1.00 -11.69 -4.01
C GLN A 168 0.46 -10.69 -3.01
N MET A 169 -0.57 -9.93 -3.38
CA MET A 169 -1.23 -9.00 -2.46
C MET A 169 -1.79 -9.73 -1.24
N ALA A 170 -2.48 -10.85 -1.47
CA ALA A 170 -3.10 -11.66 -0.43
C ALA A 170 -2.11 -12.21 0.60
N ARG A 171 -0.89 -12.56 0.19
CA ARG A 171 0.18 -13.06 1.09
C ARG A 171 0.91 -11.95 1.83
N THR A 172 1.13 -10.83 1.17
CA THR A 172 2.14 -9.87 1.61
C THR A 172 1.55 -8.61 2.24
N ARG A 173 0.30 -8.26 1.97
CA ARG A 173 -0.28 -6.99 2.41
C ARG A 173 -1.10 -7.12 3.69
N SER A 174 -1.14 -6.03 4.45
CA SER A 174 -1.99 -5.87 5.66
C SER A 174 -3.46 -6.08 5.33
N ASP A 175 -4.28 -6.40 6.34
CA ASP A 175 -5.74 -6.50 6.18
C ASP A 175 -6.34 -5.23 5.60
N VAL A 176 -5.87 -4.06 6.04
CA VAL A 176 -6.39 -2.78 5.57
C VAL A 176 -6.08 -2.52 4.11
N PHE A 177 -4.87 -2.87 3.64
CA PHE A 177 -4.59 -2.75 2.21
C PHE A 177 -5.36 -3.79 1.39
N TRP A 178 -5.57 -4.99 1.95
CA TRP A 178 -6.37 -6.03 1.32
C TRP A 178 -7.85 -5.63 1.15
N GLU A 179 -8.42 -4.86 2.09
CA GLU A 179 -9.79 -4.32 2.00
C GLU A 179 -10.02 -3.46 0.75
N TYR A 180 -8.98 -2.86 0.15
CA TYR A 180 -9.13 -2.16 -1.13
C TYR A 180 -9.64 -3.07 -2.26
N SER A 181 -9.42 -4.39 -2.15
CA SER A 181 -9.93 -5.37 -3.10
C SER A 181 -11.45 -5.60 -2.99
N ASP A 182 -12.07 -5.24 -1.86
CA ASP A 182 -13.52 -5.39 -1.65
C ASP A 182 -14.33 -4.50 -2.59
N ALA A 183 -13.76 -3.37 -3.00
CA ALA A 183 -14.35 -2.53 -4.04
C ALA A 183 -14.54 -3.30 -5.35
N CYS A 184 -13.60 -4.19 -5.71
CA CYS A 184 -13.74 -5.02 -6.91
C CYS A 184 -14.73 -6.16 -6.71
N ALA A 185 -14.84 -6.72 -5.51
CA ALA A 185 -15.88 -7.71 -5.20
C ALA A 185 -17.28 -7.14 -5.42
N ALA A 186 -17.55 -5.91 -4.96
CA ALA A 186 -18.83 -5.23 -5.20
C ALA A 186 -19.13 -5.04 -6.71
N ARG A 187 -18.12 -4.73 -7.54
CA ARG A 187 -18.31 -4.59 -9.00
C ARG A 187 -18.66 -5.90 -9.69
N ILE A 188 -18.23 -7.04 -9.14
CA ILE A 188 -18.60 -8.36 -9.67
C ILE A 188 -20.10 -8.60 -9.45
N GLU A 189 -20.64 -8.18 -8.30
CA GLU A 189 -22.07 -8.29 -8.00
C GLU A 189 -22.92 -7.43 -8.95
N ASP A 190 -22.42 -6.26 -9.35
CA ASP A 190 -23.07 -5.39 -10.34
C ASP A 190 -23.05 -5.98 -11.78
N GLY A 191 -22.11 -6.89 -12.07
CA GLY A 191 -22.05 -7.65 -13.33
C GLY A 191 -21.60 -6.87 -14.57
N VAL A 192 -21.07 -5.64 -14.43
CA VAL A 192 -20.63 -4.82 -15.56
C VAL A 192 -19.15 -5.10 -15.88
N CYS A 193 -18.89 -5.89 -16.92
CA CYS A 193 -17.54 -6.35 -17.24
C CYS A 193 -16.48 -5.26 -17.46
N ALA A 194 -16.86 -4.11 -18.04
CA ALA A 194 -15.93 -2.99 -18.21
C ALA A 194 -15.44 -2.46 -16.85
N ASP A 195 -16.33 -2.37 -15.86
CA ASP A 195 -16.04 -1.86 -14.53
C ASP A 195 -15.25 -2.87 -13.69
N ILE A 196 -15.58 -4.16 -13.82
CA ILE A 196 -14.84 -5.25 -13.16
C ILE A 196 -13.38 -5.26 -13.61
N VAL A 197 -13.14 -5.26 -14.93
CA VAL A 197 -11.78 -5.30 -15.48
C VAL A 197 -11.01 -4.04 -15.12
N ALA A 198 -11.63 -2.86 -15.22
CA ALA A 198 -11.00 -1.60 -14.82
C ALA A 198 -10.62 -1.59 -13.32
N CYS A 199 -11.48 -2.15 -12.45
CA CYS A 199 -11.17 -2.28 -11.03
C CYS A 199 -9.95 -3.18 -10.79
N PHE A 200 -9.91 -4.36 -11.43
CA PHE A 200 -8.78 -5.27 -11.28
C PHE A 200 -7.48 -4.65 -11.79
N ASP A 201 -7.51 -3.99 -12.95
CA ASP A 201 -6.32 -3.36 -13.52
C ASP A 201 -5.79 -2.24 -12.63
N GLN A 202 -6.69 -1.51 -11.94
CA GLN A 202 -6.32 -0.46 -10.99
C GLN A 202 -5.78 -1.01 -9.66
N VAL A 203 -6.51 -1.93 -9.01
CA VAL A 203 -6.16 -2.42 -7.67
C VAL A 203 -4.91 -3.31 -7.71
N PHE A 204 -4.76 -4.14 -8.74
CA PHE A 204 -3.65 -5.08 -8.86
C PHE A 204 -2.53 -4.59 -9.79
N ASP A 205 -2.56 -3.32 -10.19
CA ASP A 205 -1.57 -2.67 -11.08
C ASP A 205 -1.22 -3.52 -12.32
N LEU A 206 -2.26 -3.97 -13.03
CA LEU A 206 -2.10 -4.87 -14.19
C LEU A 206 -1.83 -4.08 -15.49
N ALA A 207 -1.31 -2.86 -15.39
CA ALA A 207 -1.07 -2.00 -16.53
C ALA A 207 -0.30 -2.74 -17.64
N PRO A 208 -0.63 -2.49 -18.93
CA PRO A 208 0.02 -3.18 -20.03
C PRO A 208 1.52 -2.90 -19.99
N ALA A 209 2.34 -3.95 -20.14
CA ALA A 209 3.79 -3.92 -20.07
C ALA A 209 4.47 -2.80 -20.90
N SER A 210 3.79 -2.22 -21.87
CA SER A 210 4.23 -1.06 -22.65
C SER A 210 4.25 0.29 -21.89
N ALA A 211 3.74 0.37 -20.66
CA ALA A 211 3.72 1.61 -19.87
C ALA A 211 4.85 1.69 -18.83
N GLN A 212 5.61 0.61 -18.61
CA GLN A 212 6.65 0.51 -17.57
C GLN A 212 8.08 0.83 -18.08
N ASP A 213 8.25 1.15 -19.36
CA ASP A 213 9.54 1.50 -19.99
C ASP A 213 9.89 3.01 -19.91
N SER A 214 9.19 3.79 -19.09
CA SER A 214 9.66 5.14 -18.76
C SER A 214 10.50 5.08 -17.49
N PRO A 215 11.83 5.32 -17.57
CA PRO A 215 12.66 5.39 -16.37
C PRO A 215 12.25 6.61 -15.53
N PRO A 216 12.50 6.59 -14.20
CA PRO A 216 12.46 7.80 -13.39
C PRO A 216 13.49 8.84 -13.86
#